data_AF-A0A6M2BR79-F1
#
_entry.id   AF-A0A6M2BR79-F1
#
_cell.length_a   1.000
_cell.length_b   1.000
_cell.length_c   1.000
_cell.angle_alpha   90.00
_cell.angle_beta   90.00
_cell.angle_gamma   90.00
#
_symmetry.space_group_name_H-M   'P 1'
#
loop_
_entity.id
_entity.type
_entity.pdbx_description
1 polymer ?
#
loop_
_entity_poly.entity_id
_entity_poly.type
_entity_poly.pdbx_seq_one_letter_code
_entity_poly.pdbx_strand_id
1 'polypeptide(L)'
;MKTTIICAAALSALLLSACHPKEQPEHVDKQQQGRDETQGIRNTEAVGYAGNAIADKVDAALDANDQAKQKMDDAIDAQTQDPH
;
A
#
# COMPACT_ATOMS: atom_id res chain seq x y z
N MET A 1 -19.84 -52.42 -16.96
CA MET A 1 -20.47 -51.14 -17.35
C MET A 1 -20.92 -50.30 -16.16
N LYS A 2 -21.68 -50.83 -15.18
CA LYS A 2 -22.09 -50.07 -13.98
C LYS A 2 -20.92 -49.60 -13.09
N THR A 3 -19.89 -50.42 -12.90
CA THR A 3 -18.68 -50.07 -12.15
C THR A 3 -17.81 -48.99 -12.82
N THR A 4 -17.85 -48.90 -14.14
CA THR A 4 -17.08 -47.93 -14.93
C THR A 4 -17.64 -46.51 -14.80
N ILE A 5 -18.97 -46.38 -14.64
CA ILE A 5 -19.66 -45.09 -14.46
C ILE A 5 -19.38 -44.51 -13.07
N ILE A 6 -19.24 -45.35 -12.04
CA ILE A 6 -18.97 -44.93 -10.66
C ILE A 6 -17.57 -44.31 -10.55
N CYS A 7 -16.56 -44.88 -11.21
CA CYS A 7 -15.20 -44.32 -11.20
C CYS A 7 -15.11 -42.97 -11.93
N ALA A 8 -15.86 -42.80 -13.02
CA ALA A 8 -15.87 -41.55 -13.79
C ALA A 8 -16.49 -40.38 -12.99
N ALA A 9 -17.53 -40.65 -12.19
CA ALA A 9 -18.17 -39.66 -11.32
C ALA A 9 -17.28 -39.24 -10.14
N ALA A 10 -16.53 -40.18 -9.56
CA ALA A 10 -15.60 -39.87 -8.48
C ALA A 10 -14.42 -39.00 -8.94
N LEU A 11 -13.90 -39.26 -10.14
CA LEU A 11 -12.78 -38.49 -10.70
C LEU A 11 -13.17 -37.04 -11.04
N SER A 12 -14.40 -36.83 -11.48
CA SER A 12 -14.90 -35.48 -11.81
C SER A 12 -15.20 -34.65 -10.55
N ALA A 13 -15.64 -35.27 -9.46
CA ALA A 13 -15.80 -34.58 -8.16
C ALA A 13 -14.46 -34.08 -7.58
N LEU A 14 -13.37 -34.84 -7.77
CA LEU A 14 -12.02 -34.43 -7.36
C LEU A 14 -11.53 -33.21 -8.17
N LEU A 15 -11.80 -33.16 -9.47
CA LEU A 15 -11.41 -32.03 -10.33
C LEU A 15 -12.14 -30.73 -9.97
N LEU A 16 -13.38 -30.78 -9.47
CA LEU A 16 -14.09 -29.59 -9.01
C LEU A 16 -13.53 -29.00 -7.71
N SER A 17 -12.94 -29.83 -6.83
CA SER A 17 -12.31 -29.35 -5.59
C SER A 17 -10.98 -28.60 -5.80
N ALA A 18 -10.35 -28.76 -6.97
CA ALA A 18 -9.14 -28.03 -7.34
C ALA A 18 -9.41 -26.59 -7.80
N CYS A 19 -10.67 -26.24 -8.06
CA CYS A 19 -11.10 -24.90 -8.46
C CYS A 19 -11.66 -24.14 -7.25
N HIS A 20 -10.91 -24.08 -6.15
CA HIS A 20 -11.23 -23.14 -5.08
C HIS A 20 -10.91 -21.73 -5.59
N PRO A 21 -11.87 -20.79 -5.60
CA PRO A 21 -11.57 -19.40 -5.86
C PRO A 21 -10.54 -18.96 -4.81
N LYS A 22 -9.39 -18.48 -5.28
CA LYS A 22 -8.37 -17.89 -4.40
C LYS A 22 -9.06 -16.81 -3.57
N GLU A 23 -8.87 -16.87 -2.25
CA GLU A 23 -9.30 -15.81 -1.34
C GLU A 23 -8.90 -14.48 -1.97
N GLN A 24 -9.89 -13.62 -2.20
CA GLN A 24 -9.58 -12.25 -2.62
C GLN A 24 -8.75 -11.64 -1.48
N PRO A 25 -7.60 -11.02 -1.79
CA PRO A 25 -6.83 -10.35 -0.76
C PRO A 25 -7.76 -9.36 -0.04
N GLU A 26 -7.77 -9.41 1.29
CA GLU A 26 -8.62 -8.52 2.09
C GLU A 26 -8.39 -7.07 1.63
N HIS A 27 -9.48 -6.40 1.27
CA HIS A 27 -9.45 -4.98 0.98
C HIS A 27 -9.16 -4.25 2.29
N VAL A 28 -8.02 -3.58 2.37
CA VAL A 28 -7.60 -2.86 3.57
C VAL A 28 -8.34 -1.52 3.61
N ASP A 29 -9.56 -1.51 4.14
CA ASP A 29 -10.31 -0.28 4.48
C ASP A 29 -9.75 0.39 5.74
N LYS A 30 -8.42 0.58 5.82
CA LYS A 30 -7.85 1.43 6.87
C LYS A 30 -8.00 2.88 6.45
N GLN A 31 -8.47 3.72 7.38
CA GLN A 31 -8.43 5.18 7.26
C GLN A 31 -7.05 5.59 6.71
N GLN A 32 -7.02 6.40 5.65
CA GLN A 32 -5.78 6.90 5.07
C GLN A 32 -4.97 7.57 6.19
N GLN A 33 -3.78 7.01 6.48
CA GLN A 33 -2.82 7.56 7.42
C GLN A 33 -1.64 8.10 6.63
N GLY A 34 -1.03 9.20 7.12
CA GLY A 34 0.13 9.82 6.48
C GLY A 34 -0.22 10.76 5.34
N ARG A 35 0.80 11.17 4.57
CA ARG A 35 0.67 12.11 3.43
C ARG A 35 0.19 11.36 2.18
N ASP A 36 -0.58 12.03 1.32
CA ASP A 36 -1.10 11.45 0.07
C ASP A 36 0.02 10.85 -0.80
N GLU A 37 1.17 11.51 -0.79
CA GLU A 37 2.39 11.14 -1.52
C GLU A 37 2.98 9.79 -1.06
N THR A 38 2.79 9.40 0.20
CA THR A 38 3.33 8.15 0.77
C THR A 38 2.30 7.03 0.82
N GLN A 39 1.06 7.28 0.40
CA GLN A 39 -0.01 6.29 0.39
C GLN A 39 0.34 5.06 -0.45
N GLY A 40 1.01 5.24 -1.60
CA GLY A 40 1.48 4.12 -2.43
C GLY A 40 2.46 3.20 -1.72
N ILE A 41 3.30 3.74 -0.83
CA ILE A 41 4.26 2.97 -0.02
C ILE A 41 3.49 2.19 1.05
N ARG A 42 2.51 2.82 1.71
CA ARG A 42 1.65 2.16 2.72
C ARG A 42 0.87 0.99 2.13
N ASN A 43 0.42 1.12 0.89
CA ASN A 43 -0.29 0.04 0.19
C ASN A 43 0.57 -1.24 0.02
N THR A 44 1.90 -1.14 0.11
CA THR A 44 2.77 -2.34 0.04
C THR A 44 2.70 -3.21 1.29
N GLU A 45 2.14 -2.71 2.39
CA GLU A 45 1.84 -3.51 3.58
C GLU A 45 0.88 -4.65 3.28
N ALA A 46 -0.10 -4.41 2.40
CA ALA A 46 -1.10 -5.41 2.02
C ALA A 46 -0.50 -6.63 1.29
N VAL A 47 0.71 -6.50 0.75
CA VAL A 47 1.43 -7.59 0.06
C VAL A 47 2.62 -8.10 0.88
N GLY A 48 2.74 -7.72 2.16
CA GLY A 48 3.72 -8.26 3.10
C GLY A 48 5.08 -7.55 3.13
N TYR A 49 5.22 -6.38 2.50
CA TYR A 49 6.37 -5.51 2.71
C TYR A 49 6.13 -4.59 3.91
N ALA A 50 7.21 -4.08 4.52
CA ALA A 50 7.13 -3.13 5.63
C ALA A 50 6.75 -1.70 5.16
N GLY A 51 5.63 -1.59 4.43
CA GLY A 51 5.18 -0.36 3.78
C GLY A 51 4.93 0.78 4.77
N ASN A 52 4.30 0.50 5.91
CA ASN A 52 3.99 1.53 6.91
C ASN A 52 5.27 2.15 7.51
N ALA A 53 6.20 1.31 7.96
CA ALA A 53 7.43 1.78 8.58
C ALA A 53 8.34 2.55 7.60
N ILE A 54 8.28 2.22 6.30
CA ILE A 54 8.97 2.98 5.26
C ILE A 54 8.26 4.31 5.04
N ALA A 55 6.93 4.32 4.91
CA ALA A 55 6.15 5.53 4.71
C ALA A 55 6.34 6.54 5.86
N ASP A 56 6.36 6.08 7.12
CA ASP A 56 6.58 6.95 8.28
C ASP A 56 7.95 7.66 8.24
N LYS A 57 8.98 6.96 7.75
CA LYS A 57 10.32 7.56 7.58
C LYS A 57 10.34 8.57 6.44
N VAL A 58 9.62 8.28 5.36
CA VAL A 58 9.52 9.18 4.20
C VAL A 58 8.73 10.43 4.58
N ASP A 59 7.60 10.28 5.28
CA ASP A 59 6.81 11.40 5.81
C ASP A 59 7.69 12.30 6.71
N ALA A 60 8.42 11.72 7.66
CA ALA A 60 9.32 12.49 8.52
C ALA A 60 10.42 13.24 7.75
N ALA A 61 10.95 12.66 6.67
CA ALA A 61 11.95 13.30 5.83
C ALA A 61 11.35 14.46 5.02
N LEU A 62 10.11 14.31 4.56
CA LEU A 62 9.40 15.35 3.82
C LEU A 62 8.99 16.51 4.74
N ASP A 63 8.50 16.22 5.95
CA ASP A 63 8.21 17.24 6.97
C ASP A 63 9.47 18.05 7.32
N ALA A 64 10.62 17.38 7.47
CA ALA A 64 11.89 18.05 7.71
C ALA A 64 12.32 18.93 6.52
N ASN A 65 12.02 18.51 5.29
CA ASN A 65 12.29 19.28 4.09
C ASN A 65 11.41 20.53 4.01
N ASP A 66 10.12 20.40 4.27
CA ASP A 66 9.17 21.52 4.28
C ASP A 66 9.58 22.57 5.32
N GLN A 67 10.00 22.14 6.52
CA GLN A 67 10.54 23.04 7.54
C GLN A 67 11.82 23.74 7.11
N ALA A 68 12.72 23.04 6.42
CA ALA A 68 13.96 23.65 5.91
C ALA A 68 13.66 24.69 4.83
N LYS A 69 12.75 24.37 3.90
CA LYS A 69 12.29 25.29 2.86
C LYS A 69 11.66 26.54 3.47
N GLN A 70 10.77 26.38 4.45
CA GLN A 70 10.13 27.51 5.10
C GLN A 70 11.15 28.46 5.75
N LYS A 71 12.16 27.93 6.44
CA LYS A 71 13.24 28.76 7.01
C LYS A 71 14.03 29.52 5.95
N MET A 72 14.24 28.91 4.79
CA MET A 72 14.93 29.56 3.67
C MET A 72 14.07 30.67 3.08
N ASP A 73 12.77 30.42 2.88
CA ASP A 73 11.82 31.42 2.38
C ASP A 73 11.74 32.61 3.34
N ASP A 74 11.59 32.36 4.65
CA ASP A 74 11.57 33.41 5.68
C ASP A 74 12.86 34.27 5.66
N ALA A 75 14.02 33.64 5.46
CA ALA A 75 15.30 34.34 5.38
C ALA A 75 15.46 35.16 4.09
N ILE A 76 14.86 34.72 2.98
CA ILE A 76 14.82 35.46 1.71
C ILE A 76 13.89 36.66 1.83
N ASP A 77 12.71 36.47 2.41
CA ASP A 77 11.73 37.54 2.63
C ASP A 77 12.31 38.63 3.53
N ALA A 78 13.01 38.25 4.62
CA ALA A 78 13.70 39.21 5.49
C ALA A 78 14.78 40.03 4.76
N GLN A 79 15.44 39.47 3.75
CA GLN A 79 16.46 40.17 2.96
C GLN A 79 15.87 41.04 1.84
N THR A 80 14.70 40.67 1.32
CA THR A 80 14.07 41.34 0.17
C THR A 80 13.04 42.40 0.58
N GLN A 81 12.55 42.36 1.82
CA GLN A 81 11.64 43.37 2.38
C GLN A 81 12.36 44.57 3.00
N ASP A 82 13.70 44.63 3.00
CA ASP A 82 14.44 45.82 3.43
C ASP A 82 14.53 46.81 2.25
N PRO A 83 13.74 47.90 2.23
CA PRO A 83 13.75 48.85 1.14
C PRO A 83 14.87 49.86 1.39
N HIS A 84 15.97 49.72 0.66
CA HIS A 84 16.84 50.87 0.41
C HIS A 84 16.15 51.87 -0.52
#